data_AF-A0A2V3JCX5-F1
#
_entry.id   AF-A0A2V3JCX5-F1
#
_cell.length_a   1.000
_cell.length_b   1.000
_cell.length_c   1.000
_cell.angle_alpha   90.00
_cell.angle_beta   90.00
_cell.angle_gamma   90.00
#
_symmetry.space_group_name_H-M   'P 1'
#
loop_
_entity.id
_entity.type
_entity.pdbx_description
1 polymer ?
#
loop_
_entity_poly.entity_id
_entity_poly.type
_entity_poly.pdbx_seq_one_letter_code
_entity_poly.pdbx_strand_id
1 'polypeptide(L)'
;MGRLIKIHDIDEFSEVKTIPDATINNEILTNIRNLDEKKELERFLREILYDPNETPHGPTEIADILTNVHVRGDKRLTAFVLKGKSFQRVSSRHVTHQFAKLRQISELGLMVFGAVGNIQDDAQRDFVQIAIDAGCDYLIMDAQDLARLFIAYEKICPKDGTPYDDTGTCKKGHVRDKGLPLEMEVREKIRYTIVNQKDVSHAGAKRYSATILLDRHYPKDVIRTIIQEATEKLKYSSYYRSERLKARWGKNPAHVVWLFIAYDLEDIQNANWVCRTCWIDPSLTKDMRPVDLNGNEKLGDIEILWNDDYKPYKNFFETFSGTKEEFLGAIQPILNEMIEFAKRAIEYFEEYRRGNIPEEELILRMQKMEPRVTEFYLQSGNIPMPPEDCKDYDQACQNIFATIHDMFLYFSKRGLETWPKRNRDWLMQDTIKRFYNDMNRIRFEETKIH
;
A
#
# COMPACT_ATOMS: atom_id res chain seq x y z
N MET A 1 26.90 15.14 -18.72
CA MET A 1 26.99 16.57 -19.08
C MET A 1 26.37 17.34 -17.94
N GLY A 2 27.17 18.07 -17.16
CA GLY A 2 26.66 18.90 -16.06
C GLY A 2 25.82 20.05 -16.60
N ARG A 3 24.57 20.16 -16.14
CA ARG A 3 23.63 21.21 -16.52
C ARG A 3 23.59 22.30 -15.46
N LEU A 4 23.45 23.54 -15.89
CA LEU A 4 23.14 24.65 -15.00
C LEU A 4 21.69 24.51 -14.49
N ILE A 5 21.54 24.45 -13.17
CA ILE A 5 20.26 24.45 -12.47
C ILE A 5 20.00 25.87 -12.00
N LYS A 6 18.76 26.36 -12.13
CA LYS A 6 18.36 27.64 -11.56
C LYS A 6 17.90 27.45 -10.13
N ILE A 7 18.06 28.46 -9.28
CA ILE A 7 17.65 28.39 -7.87
C ILE A 7 16.19 27.93 -7.69
N HIS A 8 15.30 28.31 -8.60
CA HIS A 8 13.88 27.98 -8.55
C HIS A 8 13.49 26.61 -9.15
N ASP A 9 14.48 25.88 -9.69
CA ASP A 9 14.34 24.47 -10.11
C ASP A 9 14.59 23.49 -8.93
N ILE A 10 15.12 23.99 -7.80
CA ILE A 10 15.22 23.24 -6.55
C ILE A 10 13.89 23.40 -5.81
N ASP A 11 13.22 22.28 -5.54
CA ASP A 11 11.86 22.26 -4.99
C ASP A 11 11.83 22.85 -3.58
N GLU A 12 12.86 22.57 -2.78
CA GLU A 12 13.05 23.17 -1.44
C GLU A 12 13.26 24.68 -1.46
N PHE A 13 13.57 25.28 -2.63
CA PHE A 13 13.77 26.73 -2.80
C PHE A 13 12.65 27.38 -3.63
N SER A 14 11.54 26.67 -3.86
CA SER A 14 10.46 27.11 -4.75
C SER A 14 9.86 28.48 -4.41
N GLU A 15 9.83 28.87 -3.13
CA GLU A 15 9.29 30.16 -2.67
C GLU A 15 10.11 31.36 -3.17
N VAL A 16 11.35 31.17 -3.64
CA VAL A 16 12.15 32.26 -4.25
C VAL A 16 11.47 32.91 -5.45
N LYS A 17 10.52 32.20 -6.10
CA LYS A 17 9.70 32.72 -7.22
C LYS A 17 8.78 33.86 -6.77
N THR A 18 8.44 33.93 -5.49
CA THR A 18 7.57 34.98 -4.93
C THR A 18 8.27 36.32 -4.76
N ILE A 19 9.62 36.34 -4.77
CA ILE A 19 10.43 37.55 -4.60
C ILE A 19 11.08 37.93 -5.94
N PRO A 20 10.58 38.97 -6.65
CA PRO A 20 11.18 39.47 -7.88
C PRO A 20 12.57 40.05 -7.64
N ASP A 21 13.47 39.91 -8.62
CA ASP A 21 14.83 40.49 -8.57
C ASP A 21 14.85 41.99 -8.27
N ALA A 22 13.91 42.75 -8.85
CA ALA A 22 13.81 44.19 -8.67
C ALA A 22 13.49 44.63 -7.22
N THR A 23 13.08 43.69 -6.35
CA THR A 23 12.76 43.96 -4.94
C THR A 23 14.03 44.15 -4.10
N ILE A 24 15.15 43.57 -4.53
CA ILE A 24 16.40 43.64 -3.79
C ILE A 24 17.08 44.97 -4.09
N ASN A 25 17.10 45.85 -3.09
CA ASN A 25 17.74 47.16 -3.20
C ASN A 25 19.19 47.13 -2.68
N ASN A 26 19.91 48.23 -2.88
CA ASN A 26 21.31 48.37 -2.44
C ASN A 26 21.50 48.22 -0.93
N GLU A 27 20.49 48.58 -0.14
CA GLU A 27 20.56 48.46 1.32
C GLU A 27 20.52 46.99 1.75
N ILE A 28 19.60 46.20 1.19
CA ILE A 28 19.51 44.76 1.41
C ILE A 28 20.80 44.07 0.97
N LEU A 29 21.32 44.39 -0.22
CA LEU A 29 22.60 43.84 -0.72
C LEU A 29 23.78 44.22 0.18
N THR A 30 23.77 45.41 0.77
CA THR A 30 24.83 45.84 1.69
C THR A 30 24.78 45.04 2.99
N ASN A 31 23.57 44.78 3.50
CA ASN A 31 23.40 44.06 4.75
C ASN A 31 23.62 42.55 4.60
N ILE A 32 23.19 41.94 3.49
CA ILE A 32 23.45 40.51 3.24
C ILE A 32 24.95 40.21 3.08
N ARG A 33 25.72 41.14 2.51
CA ARG A 33 27.19 41.04 2.42
C ARG A 33 27.89 40.92 3.78
N ASN A 34 27.21 41.29 4.86
CA ASN A 34 27.71 41.18 6.21
C ASN A 34 27.30 39.89 6.93
N LEU A 35 26.64 38.94 6.23
CA LEU A 35 26.28 37.66 6.83
C LEU A 35 27.50 36.77 7.08
N ASP A 36 27.54 36.20 8.28
CA ASP A 36 28.50 35.21 8.70
C ASP A 36 28.26 33.86 8.00
N GLU A 37 29.34 33.20 7.59
CA GLU A 37 29.27 31.93 6.85
C GLU A 37 28.54 30.84 7.67
N LYS A 38 28.88 30.68 8.95
CA LYS A 38 28.35 29.60 9.79
C LYS A 38 27.11 30.00 10.56
N LYS A 39 27.18 31.16 11.25
CA LYS A 39 26.10 31.58 12.15
C LYS A 39 24.83 31.99 11.42
N GLU A 40 24.95 32.40 10.16
CA GLU A 40 23.85 32.96 9.38
C GLU A 40 23.64 32.15 8.09
N LEU A 41 24.57 32.16 7.13
CA LEU A 41 24.35 31.53 5.81
C LEU A 41 24.06 30.03 5.89
N GLU A 42 24.96 29.28 6.50
CA GLU A 42 24.84 27.82 6.64
C GLU A 42 23.61 27.45 7.47
N ARG A 43 23.42 28.11 8.63
CA ARG A 43 22.24 27.92 9.48
C ARG A 43 20.94 28.15 8.71
N PHE A 44 20.82 29.26 7.98
CA PHE A 44 19.61 29.58 7.23
C PHE A 44 19.34 28.56 6.13
N LEU A 45 20.35 28.14 5.39
CA LEU A 45 20.19 27.13 4.36
C LEU A 45 19.80 25.77 4.94
N ARG A 46 20.40 25.33 6.05
CA ARG A 46 20.01 24.08 6.72
C ARG A 46 18.58 24.11 7.21
N GLU A 47 18.12 25.23 7.78
CA GLU A 47 16.75 25.41 8.21
C GLU A 47 15.75 25.38 7.03
N ILE A 48 16.13 25.92 5.86
CA ILE A 48 15.31 25.87 4.65
C ILE A 48 15.27 24.43 4.08
N LEU A 49 16.40 23.73 4.11
CA LEU A 49 16.55 22.36 3.60
C LEU A 49 16.04 21.28 4.57
N TYR A 50 15.62 21.67 5.79
CA TYR A 50 15.25 20.75 6.88
C TYR A 50 16.33 19.68 7.15
N ASP A 51 17.62 20.04 7.06
CA ASP A 51 18.73 19.11 7.30
C ASP A 51 19.15 19.12 8.79
N PRO A 52 18.93 18.02 9.54
CA PRO A 52 19.26 17.96 10.97
C PRO A 52 20.75 17.66 11.22
N ASN A 53 21.55 17.36 10.20
CA ASN A 53 22.93 16.93 10.38
C ASN A 53 23.89 18.12 10.44
N GLU A 54 24.43 18.44 11.61
CA GLU A 54 25.60 19.33 11.67
C GLU A 54 26.83 18.61 11.09
N THR A 55 27.43 19.15 10.03
CA THR A 55 28.69 18.60 9.51
C THR A 55 29.82 18.88 10.52
N PRO A 56 30.69 17.89 10.82
CA PRO A 56 31.84 18.12 11.69
C PRO A 56 32.81 19.12 11.06
N HIS A 57 32.92 20.31 11.66
CA HIS A 57 33.81 21.37 11.22
C HIS A 57 35.27 21.05 11.60
N GLY A 58 35.99 20.39 10.70
CA GLY A 58 37.39 20.00 10.88
C GLY A 58 38.14 19.90 9.55
N PRO A 59 39.44 19.55 9.55
CA PRO A 59 40.22 19.38 8.31
C PRO A 59 39.63 18.34 7.34
N THR A 60 38.77 17.46 7.85
CA THR A 60 37.99 16.43 7.15
C THR A 60 36.69 16.92 6.53
N GLU A 61 36.28 18.18 6.70
CA GLU A 61 35.07 18.74 6.09
C GLU A 61 35.22 18.80 4.55
N ILE A 62 34.30 18.14 3.84
CA ILE A 62 34.31 18.00 2.38
C ILE A 62 33.46 19.10 1.73
N ALA A 63 32.35 19.47 2.35
CA ALA A 63 31.41 20.53 1.94
C ALA A 63 30.79 21.17 3.19
N ASP A 64 30.32 22.42 3.07
CA ASP A 64 29.71 23.16 4.18
C ASP A 64 28.30 22.60 4.51
N ILE A 65 27.57 22.10 3.51
CA ILE A 65 26.35 21.30 3.70
C ILE A 65 26.39 20.12 2.71
N LEU A 66 26.03 18.92 3.16
CA LEU A 66 25.88 17.73 2.31
C LEU A 66 24.54 17.07 2.61
N THR A 67 23.57 17.20 1.71
CA THR A 67 22.21 16.71 1.91
C THR A 67 21.58 16.27 0.59
N ASN A 68 20.36 15.73 0.64
CA ASN A 68 19.57 15.44 -0.55
C ASN A 68 18.59 16.58 -0.81
N VAL A 69 18.52 17.05 -2.06
CA VAL A 69 17.51 18.04 -2.50
C VAL A 69 16.75 17.48 -3.69
N HIS A 70 15.56 18.02 -3.97
CA HIS A 70 14.78 17.64 -5.13
C HIS A 70 14.94 18.68 -6.23
N VAL A 71 15.37 18.23 -7.40
CA VAL A 71 15.48 19.07 -8.59
C VAL A 71 14.40 18.62 -9.56
N ARG A 72 13.31 19.38 -9.64
CA ARG A 72 12.13 19.06 -10.46
C ARG A 72 11.55 17.67 -10.14
N GLY A 73 11.47 17.33 -8.85
CA GLY A 73 10.98 16.04 -8.36
C GLY A 73 12.04 14.93 -8.26
N ASP A 74 13.20 15.07 -8.91
CA ASP A 74 14.26 14.07 -8.83
C ASP A 74 15.16 14.31 -7.62
N LYS A 75 15.26 13.32 -6.73
CA LYS A 75 16.13 13.38 -5.54
C LYS A 75 17.60 13.30 -5.94
N ARG A 76 18.41 14.24 -5.44
CA ARG A 76 19.84 14.33 -5.74
C ARG A 76 20.69 14.62 -4.51
N LEU A 77 21.76 13.85 -4.36
CA LEU A 77 22.81 14.16 -3.38
C LEU A 77 23.49 15.47 -3.79
N THR A 78 23.54 16.43 -2.87
CA THR A 78 23.91 17.82 -3.12
C THR A 78 24.90 18.32 -2.11
N ALA A 79 25.97 18.94 -2.60
CA ALA A 79 27.01 19.55 -1.77
C ALA A 79 27.01 21.07 -1.94
N PHE A 80 27.01 21.79 -0.83
CA PHE A 80 27.06 23.25 -0.78
C PHE A 80 28.45 23.72 -0.35
N VAL A 81 28.96 24.72 -1.06
CA VAL A 81 30.12 25.51 -0.65
C VAL A 81 29.67 26.95 -0.50
N LEU A 82 29.90 27.53 0.68
CA LEU A 82 29.39 28.82 1.09
C LEU A 82 30.54 29.77 1.43
N LYS A 83 30.38 31.05 1.09
CA LYS A 83 31.33 32.11 1.44
C LYS A 83 30.62 33.32 2.07
N GLY A 84 30.90 33.55 3.34
CA GLY A 84 30.37 34.66 4.14
C GLY A 84 31.15 35.97 4.01
N LYS A 85 30.82 36.92 4.88
CA LYS A 85 31.36 38.30 4.95
C LYS A 85 32.89 38.43 4.96
N SER A 86 33.59 37.37 5.38
CA SER A 86 35.07 37.33 5.41
C SER A 86 35.68 37.47 4.01
N PHE A 87 34.89 37.25 2.95
CA PHE A 87 35.35 37.30 1.56
C PHE A 87 34.54 38.30 0.73
N GLN A 88 34.90 39.59 0.79
CA GLN A 88 34.25 40.62 -0.03
C GLN A 88 34.40 40.39 -1.54
N ARG A 89 35.52 39.78 -1.95
CA ARG A 89 35.78 39.30 -3.32
C ARG A 89 36.16 37.82 -3.24
N VAL A 90 35.40 36.97 -3.89
CA VAL A 90 35.62 35.51 -3.89
C VAL A 90 36.29 35.12 -5.20
N SER A 91 37.60 34.89 -5.16
CA SER A 91 38.40 34.40 -6.29
C SER A 91 38.81 32.94 -6.08
N SER A 92 39.37 32.30 -7.11
CA SER A 92 39.78 30.89 -7.06
C SER A 92 40.67 30.56 -5.86
N ARG A 93 41.55 31.49 -5.46
CA ARG A 93 42.45 31.33 -4.30
C ARG A 93 41.72 30.98 -3.00
N HIS A 94 40.45 31.35 -2.85
CA HIS A 94 39.67 31.12 -1.65
C HIS A 94 38.89 29.80 -1.66
N VAL A 95 38.62 29.23 -2.84
CA VAL A 95 37.60 28.17 -3.01
C VAL A 95 38.08 26.92 -3.76
N THR A 96 39.18 26.99 -4.53
CA THR A 96 39.66 25.85 -5.35
C THR A 96 39.91 24.59 -4.52
N HIS A 97 40.44 24.71 -3.30
CA HIS A 97 40.66 23.56 -2.42
C HIS A 97 39.35 22.91 -1.97
N GLN A 98 38.31 23.70 -1.68
CA GLN A 98 36.99 23.18 -1.31
C GLN A 98 36.34 22.49 -2.52
N PHE A 99 36.41 23.10 -3.71
CA PHE A 99 35.86 22.50 -4.92
C PHE A 99 36.54 21.18 -5.29
N ALA A 100 37.86 21.08 -5.11
CA ALA A 100 38.61 19.85 -5.36
C ALA A 100 38.17 18.69 -4.45
N LYS A 101 37.83 18.98 -3.18
CA LYS A 101 37.32 17.99 -2.23
C LYS A 101 35.97 17.41 -2.67
N LEU A 102 35.11 18.20 -3.31
CA LEU A 102 33.80 17.71 -3.76
C LEU A 102 33.88 16.54 -4.75
N ARG A 103 34.97 16.44 -5.52
CA ARG A 103 35.23 15.30 -6.44
C ARG A 103 35.38 13.96 -5.72
N GLN A 104 35.65 13.98 -4.41
CA GLN A 104 35.83 12.78 -3.61
C GLN A 104 34.48 12.17 -3.18
N ILE A 105 33.37 12.88 -3.37
CA ILE A 105 32.02 12.40 -3.03
C ILE A 105 31.51 11.53 -4.17
N SER A 106 31.34 10.23 -3.91
CA SER A 106 30.70 9.31 -4.85
C SER A 106 29.23 9.67 -5.04
N GLU A 107 28.73 9.58 -6.29
CA GLU A 107 27.32 9.76 -6.63
C GLU A 107 26.74 11.17 -6.34
N LEU A 108 27.60 12.18 -6.27
CA LEU A 108 27.16 13.56 -6.17
C LEU A 108 26.34 13.95 -7.41
N GLY A 109 25.11 14.39 -7.21
CA GLY A 109 24.17 14.73 -8.28
C GLY A 109 24.08 16.22 -8.58
N LEU A 110 24.40 17.08 -7.60
CA LEU A 110 24.37 18.54 -7.71
C LEU A 110 25.46 19.20 -6.86
N MET A 111 26.11 20.22 -7.41
CA MET A 111 27.05 21.09 -6.71
C MET A 111 26.48 22.49 -6.60
N VAL A 112 26.47 23.05 -5.40
CA VAL A 112 25.97 24.41 -5.15
C VAL A 112 27.09 25.28 -4.59
N PHE A 113 27.33 26.43 -5.21
CA PHE A 113 28.27 27.42 -4.70
C PHE A 113 27.53 28.73 -4.39
N GLY A 114 27.48 29.11 -3.12
CA GLY A 114 26.84 30.32 -2.65
C GLY A 114 27.84 31.32 -2.06
N ALA A 115 27.74 32.60 -2.41
CA ALA A 115 28.56 33.62 -1.75
C ALA A 115 27.82 34.95 -1.62
N VAL A 116 27.98 35.60 -0.47
CA VAL A 116 27.47 36.98 -0.28
C VAL A 116 28.45 38.03 -0.81
N GLY A 117 29.73 37.68 -0.97
CA GLY A 117 30.74 38.52 -1.62
C GLY A 117 30.63 38.53 -3.14
N ASN A 118 31.40 39.40 -3.78
CA ASN A 118 31.45 39.46 -5.25
C ASN A 118 32.25 38.26 -5.80
N ILE A 119 31.56 37.32 -6.44
CA ILE A 119 32.16 36.14 -7.06
C ILE A 119 32.89 36.55 -8.35
N GLN A 120 34.21 36.37 -8.37
CA GLN A 120 35.04 36.69 -9.53
C GLN A 120 34.94 35.60 -10.61
N ASP A 121 35.18 35.99 -11.87
CA ASP A 121 35.07 35.11 -13.04
C ASP A 121 35.98 33.87 -12.94
N ASP A 122 37.14 33.99 -12.29
CA ASP A 122 38.06 32.87 -12.08
C ASP A 122 37.43 31.79 -11.18
N ALA A 123 36.81 32.18 -10.06
CA ALA A 123 36.12 31.28 -9.16
C ALA A 123 34.91 30.61 -9.83
N GLN A 124 34.11 31.37 -10.60
CA GLN A 124 32.97 30.81 -11.33
C GLN A 124 33.43 29.76 -12.34
N ARG A 125 34.43 30.11 -13.17
CA ARG A 125 34.97 29.21 -14.19
C ARG A 125 35.51 27.94 -13.57
N ASP A 126 36.29 28.05 -12.49
CA ASP A 126 36.91 26.89 -11.85
C ASP A 126 35.84 25.98 -11.20
N PHE A 127 34.79 26.55 -10.60
CA PHE A 127 33.66 25.79 -10.06
C PHE A 127 32.91 25.02 -11.15
N VAL A 128 32.54 25.71 -12.24
CA VAL A 128 31.81 25.13 -13.37
C VAL A 128 32.63 24.01 -14.02
N GLN A 129 33.95 24.22 -14.22
CA GLN A 129 34.81 23.19 -14.77
C GLN A 129 34.85 21.95 -13.87
N ILE A 130 34.91 22.13 -12.55
CA ILE A 130 34.91 21.01 -11.60
C ILE A 130 33.60 20.23 -11.63
N ALA A 131 32.46 20.90 -11.73
CA ALA A 131 31.16 20.24 -11.85
C ALA A 131 31.03 19.45 -13.16
N ILE A 132 31.48 20.04 -14.28
CA ILE A 132 31.47 19.37 -15.59
C ILE A 132 32.36 18.13 -15.57
N ASP A 133 33.58 18.23 -15.02
CA ASP A 133 34.53 17.13 -14.90
C ASP A 133 33.97 15.99 -14.02
N ALA A 134 33.22 16.34 -12.96
CA ALA A 134 32.57 15.38 -12.07
C ALA A 134 31.24 14.82 -12.64
N GLY A 135 30.78 15.30 -13.79
CA GLY A 135 29.49 14.91 -14.38
C GLY A 135 28.27 15.37 -13.56
N CYS A 136 28.44 16.33 -12.66
CA CYS A 136 27.42 16.85 -11.75
C CYS A 136 26.68 18.03 -12.38
N ASP A 137 25.39 18.18 -12.05
CA ASP A 137 24.70 19.45 -12.28
C ASP A 137 25.20 20.51 -11.28
N TYR A 138 25.03 21.81 -11.60
CA TYR A 138 25.56 22.88 -10.76
C TYR A 138 24.64 24.09 -10.64
N LEU A 139 24.78 24.80 -9.53
CA LEU A 139 24.11 26.06 -9.23
C LEU A 139 25.11 27.02 -8.59
N ILE A 140 25.13 28.27 -9.05
CA ILE A 140 25.84 29.38 -8.39
C ILE A 140 24.78 30.34 -7.85
N MET A 141 24.89 30.71 -6.58
CA MET A 141 24.02 31.69 -5.92
C MET A 141 24.87 32.88 -5.47
N ASP A 142 24.61 34.04 -6.05
CA ASP A 142 25.28 35.27 -5.62
C ASP A 142 24.51 35.95 -4.46
N ALA A 143 24.95 37.15 -4.08
CA ALA A 143 24.31 37.92 -3.01
C ALA A 143 22.84 38.26 -3.33
N GLN A 144 22.48 38.41 -4.60
CA GLN A 144 21.13 38.70 -5.05
C GLN A 144 20.25 37.45 -4.87
N ASP A 145 20.71 36.29 -5.35
CA ASP A 145 19.99 35.02 -5.21
C ASP A 145 19.78 34.65 -3.73
N LEU A 146 20.82 34.79 -2.91
CA LEU A 146 20.76 34.53 -1.47
C LEU A 146 19.80 35.50 -0.77
N ALA A 147 19.76 36.78 -1.18
CA ALA A 147 18.82 37.75 -0.60
C ALA A 147 17.37 37.38 -0.91
N ARG A 148 17.09 37.01 -2.15
CA ARG A 148 15.75 36.56 -2.55
C ARG A 148 15.34 35.32 -1.78
N LEU A 149 16.23 34.34 -1.67
CA LEU A 149 15.98 33.10 -0.94
C LEU A 149 15.70 33.39 0.54
N PHE A 150 16.57 34.13 1.23
CA PHE A 150 16.39 34.39 2.65
C PHE A 150 15.22 35.31 2.97
N ILE A 151 14.80 36.18 2.05
CA ILE A 151 13.54 36.93 2.19
C ILE A 151 12.34 35.99 2.03
N ALA A 152 12.34 35.14 1.00
CA ALA A 152 11.24 34.21 0.72
C ALA A 152 10.96 33.27 1.90
N TYR A 153 12.00 32.84 2.61
CA TYR A 153 11.90 31.97 3.79
C TYR A 153 12.00 32.73 5.12
N GLU A 154 11.79 34.05 5.10
CA GLU A 154 11.67 34.93 6.28
C GLU A 154 12.88 34.86 7.24
N LYS A 155 14.08 34.63 6.72
CA LYS A 155 15.34 34.61 7.49
C LYS A 155 15.92 36.01 7.65
N ILE A 156 15.73 36.87 6.65
CA ILE A 156 16.13 38.28 6.68
C ILE A 156 14.95 39.20 6.36
N CYS A 157 15.01 40.43 6.84
CA CYS A 157 13.94 41.40 6.64
C CYS A 157 13.87 41.89 5.17
N PRO A 158 12.69 41.89 4.53
CA PRO A 158 12.54 42.41 3.16
C PRO A 158 12.76 43.93 3.05
N LYS A 159 12.76 44.66 4.17
CA LYS A 159 12.92 46.12 4.17
C LYS A 159 14.39 46.56 4.24
N ASP A 160 15.22 45.82 4.97
CA ASP A 160 16.61 46.21 5.22
C ASP A 160 17.63 45.08 5.01
N GLY A 161 17.23 43.82 4.84
CA GLY A 161 18.15 42.71 4.60
C GLY A 161 18.93 42.24 5.83
N THR A 162 18.60 42.72 7.03
CA THR A 162 19.18 42.21 8.28
C THR A 162 18.44 40.97 8.78
N PRO A 163 19.14 40.00 9.39
CA PRO A 163 18.52 38.84 10.01
C PRO A 163 17.48 39.20 11.07
N TYR A 164 16.44 38.37 11.16
CA TYR A 164 15.56 38.36 12.31
C TYR A 164 16.26 37.67 13.50
N ASP A 165 16.08 38.22 14.69
CA ASP A 165 16.48 37.57 15.94
C ASP A 165 15.43 36.54 16.40
N ASP A 166 15.66 35.90 17.54
CA ASP A 166 14.76 34.89 18.12
C ASP A 166 13.38 35.46 18.49
N THR A 167 13.23 36.78 18.56
CA THR A 167 11.94 37.46 18.78
C THR A 167 11.20 37.76 17.49
N GLY A 168 11.81 37.47 16.33
CA GLY A 168 11.29 37.83 15.02
C GLY A 168 11.49 39.30 14.69
N THR A 169 12.43 39.99 15.32
CA THR A 169 12.70 41.42 15.09
C THR A 169 14.04 41.60 14.38
N CYS A 170 14.08 42.44 13.34
CA CYS A 170 15.34 42.76 12.67
C CYS A 170 16.09 43.90 13.40
N LYS A 171 17.34 44.18 13.01
CA LYS A 171 18.16 45.23 13.67
C LYS A 171 17.57 46.65 13.62
N LYS A 172 16.66 46.92 12.68
CA LYS A 172 15.96 48.22 12.57
C LYS A 172 14.58 48.24 13.23
N GLY A 173 14.20 47.19 13.96
CA GLY A 173 12.93 47.11 14.68
C GLY A 173 11.73 46.71 13.81
N HIS A 174 11.94 46.24 12.58
CA HIS A 174 10.86 45.63 11.81
C HIS A 174 10.53 44.26 12.39
N VAL A 175 9.25 44.06 12.71
CA VAL A 175 8.74 42.78 13.23
C VAL A 175 8.32 41.90 12.05
N ARG A 176 8.78 40.65 12.05
CA ARG A 176 8.32 39.60 11.14
C ARG A 176 6.81 39.46 11.29
N ASP A 177 6.08 39.44 10.18
CA ASP A 177 4.65 39.12 10.23
C ASP A 177 4.52 37.73 10.86
N LYS A 178 3.73 37.60 11.93
CA LYS A 178 3.63 36.32 12.66
C LYS A 178 2.97 35.22 11.82
N GLY A 179 2.48 35.60 10.63
CA GLY A 179 1.58 34.76 9.85
C GLY A 179 0.30 34.48 10.63
N LEU A 180 -0.59 33.69 10.05
CA LEU A 180 -1.54 32.96 10.87
C LEU A 180 -0.84 31.68 11.35
N PRO A 181 -0.70 31.45 12.67
CA PRO A 181 -0.38 30.12 13.16
C PRO A 181 -1.54 29.20 12.77
N LEU A 182 -1.34 28.40 11.73
CA LEU A 182 -2.21 27.29 11.41
C LEU A 182 -1.79 26.13 12.33
N GLU A 183 -2.32 26.12 13.55
CA GLU A 183 -2.32 24.91 14.38
C GLU A 183 -3.31 23.92 13.76
N MET A 184 -2.83 23.11 12.83
CA MET A 184 -3.61 22.00 12.31
C MET A 184 -3.41 20.80 13.23
N GLU A 185 -4.34 20.61 14.18
CA GLU A 185 -4.53 19.28 14.74
C GLU A 185 -5.01 18.36 13.61
N VAL A 186 -4.10 17.52 13.07
CA VAL A 186 -4.51 16.40 12.21
C VAL A 186 -5.16 15.35 13.12
N ARG A 187 -6.41 15.60 13.50
CA ARG A 187 -7.28 14.57 14.06
C ARG A 187 -7.77 13.73 12.90
N GLU A 188 -6.96 12.78 12.48
CA GLU A 188 -7.48 11.69 11.67
C GLU A 188 -8.56 11.01 12.51
N LYS A 189 -9.82 11.22 12.14
CA LYS A 189 -10.92 10.49 12.77
C LYS A 189 -10.67 9.03 12.45
N ILE A 190 -10.58 8.20 13.47
CA ILE A 190 -10.51 6.76 13.32
C ILE A 190 -11.70 6.32 12.44
N ARG A 191 -11.42 5.69 11.30
CA ARG A 191 -12.44 5.21 10.36
C ARG A 191 -12.42 3.70 10.32
N TYR A 192 -13.59 3.10 10.44
CA TYR A 192 -13.78 1.69 10.13
C TYR A 192 -15.12 1.50 9.44
N THR A 193 -15.23 0.41 8.68
CA THR A 193 -16.45 0.03 7.98
C THR A 193 -16.90 -1.34 8.47
N ILE A 194 -18.18 -1.45 8.83
CA ILE A 194 -18.81 -2.77 9.04
C ILE A 194 -19.23 -3.27 7.65
N VAL A 195 -18.38 -4.10 7.04
CA VAL A 195 -18.60 -4.61 5.67
C VAL A 195 -19.71 -5.64 5.64
N ASN A 196 -19.82 -6.43 6.72
CA ASN A 196 -20.83 -7.47 6.83
C ASN A 196 -21.34 -7.54 8.27
N GLN A 197 -22.64 -7.69 8.44
CA GLN A 197 -23.28 -7.97 9.73
C GLN A 197 -24.29 -9.10 9.56
N LYS A 198 -24.18 -10.14 10.39
CA LYS A 198 -25.06 -11.31 10.39
C LYS A 198 -25.72 -11.50 11.76
N ASP A 199 -27.02 -11.78 11.73
CA ASP A 199 -27.78 -12.24 12.89
C ASP A 199 -27.70 -13.77 12.94
N VAL A 200 -26.96 -14.28 13.92
CA VAL A 200 -26.77 -15.71 14.17
C VAL A 200 -27.48 -16.16 15.45
N SER A 201 -28.50 -15.38 15.86
CA SER A 201 -29.31 -15.66 17.04
C SER A 201 -30.10 -16.96 16.91
N HIS A 202 -30.30 -17.61 18.05
CA HIS A 202 -31.20 -18.75 18.20
C HIS A 202 -32.17 -18.51 19.35
N ALA A 203 -32.97 -19.50 19.72
CA ALA A 203 -33.98 -19.37 20.77
C ALA A 203 -33.39 -19.03 22.15
N GLY A 204 -32.15 -19.43 22.42
CA GLY A 204 -31.51 -19.24 23.73
C GLY A 204 -30.69 -17.96 23.87
N ALA A 205 -30.22 -17.38 22.76
CA ALA A 205 -29.39 -16.18 22.80
C ALA A 205 -29.51 -15.31 21.55
N LYS A 206 -29.47 -13.98 21.75
CA LYS A 206 -29.29 -12.98 20.69
C LYS A 206 -27.79 -12.83 20.39
N ARG A 207 -27.38 -13.01 19.14
CA ARG A 207 -25.97 -13.08 18.75
C ARG A 207 -25.71 -12.40 17.41
N TYR A 208 -24.65 -11.61 17.34
CA TYR A 208 -24.21 -10.98 16.09
C TYR A 208 -22.78 -11.38 15.72
N SER A 209 -22.55 -11.48 14.42
CA SER A 209 -21.23 -11.66 13.83
C SER A 209 -21.01 -10.53 12.82
N ALA A 210 -19.87 -9.87 12.87
CA ALA A 210 -19.57 -8.78 11.94
C ALA A 210 -18.12 -8.82 11.43
N THR A 211 -17.94 -8.37 10.20
CA THR A 211 -16.63 -8.16 9.59
C THR A 211 -16.34 -6.67 9.55
N ILE A 212 -15.19 -6.29 10.11
CA ILE A 212 -14.74 -4.91 10.22
C ILE A 212 -13.55 -4.71 9.32
N LEU A 213 -13.62 -3.71 8.45
CA LEU A 213 -12.54 -3.25 7.60
C LEU A 213 -12.00 -1.93 8.14
N LEU A 214 -10.70 -1.85 8.34
CA LEU A 214 -10.00 -0.67 8.86
C LEU A 214 -8.66 -0.46 8.15
N ASP A 215 -8.03 0.68 8.36
CA ASP A 215 -6.78 1.02 7.67
C ASP A 215 -5.56 0.29 8.26
N ARG A 216 -4.66 -0.19 7.38
CA ARG A 216 -3.43 -0.91 7.72
C ARG A 216 -2.44 -0.14 8.58
N HIS A 217 -2.49 1.19 8.56
CA HIS A 217 -1.60 2.00 9.39
C HIS A 217 -2.01 2.05 10.87
N TYR A 218 -3.22 1.61 11.22
CA TYR A 218 -3.69 1.71 12.60
C TYR A 218 -2.90 0.80 13.55
N PRO A 219 -2.31 1.35 14.61
CA PRO A 219 -1.64 0.56 15.62
C PRO A 219 -2.67 -0.20 16.49
N LYS A 220 -2.19 -1.21 17.24
CA LYS A 220 -3.07 -2.10 18.02
C LYS A 220 -3.97 -1.36 19.02
N ASP A 221 -3.51 -0.26 19.61
CA ASP A 221 -4.30 0.58 20.53
C ASP A 221 -5.48 1.29 19.84
N VAL A 222 -5.28 1.77 18.61
CA VAL A 222 -6.39 2.30 17.79
C VAL A 222 -7.37 1.19 17.43
N ILE A 223 -6.86 0.01 17.04
CA ILE A 223 -7.71 -1.16 16.75
C ILE A 223 -8.54 -1.59 17.96
N ARG A 224 -7.97 -1.56 19.18
CA ARG A 224 -8.71 -1.83 20.43
C ARG A 224 -9.88 -0.85 20.63
N THR A 225 -9.64 0.42 20.37
CA THR A 225 -10.67 1.47 20.45
C THR A 225 -11.80 1.18 19.46
N ILE A 226 -11.45 0.83 18.22
CA ILE A 226 -12.43 0.40 17.19
C ILE A 226 -13.22 -0.83 17.64
N ILE A 227 -12.55 -1.85 18.21
CA ILE A 227 -13.19 -3.07 18.69
C ILE A 227 -14.23 -2.76 19.76
N GLN A 228 -13.90 -1.90 20.74
CA GLN A 228 -14.83 -1.50 21.79
C GLN A 228 -16.05 -0.77 21.20
N GLU A 229 -15.81 0.22 20.33
CA GLU A 229 -16.87 1.01 19.71
C GLU A 229 -17.79 0.13 18.85
N ALA A 230 -17.22 -0.70 17.97
CA ALA A 230 -17.96 -1.58 17.08
C ALA A 230 -18.76 -2.64 17.86
N THR A 231 -18.18 -3.20 18.93
CA THR A 231 -18.87 -4.15 19.80
C THR A 231 -20.08 -3.49 20.46
N GLU A 232 -19.90 -2.30 21.05
CA GLU A 232 -20.98 -1.56 21.71
C GLU A 232 -22.10 -1.21 20.73
N LYS A 233 -21.75 -0.73 19.54
CA LYS A 233 -22.70 -0.45 18.45
C LYS A 233 -23.51 -1.69 18.07
N LEU A 234 -22.87 -2.85 17.97
CA LEU A 234 -23.53 -4.11 17.59
C LEU A 234 -24.39 -4.69 18.71
N LYS A 235 -24.03 -4.51 19.99
CA LYS A 235 -24.87 -4.92 21.13
C LYS A 235 -26.29 -4.38 21.03
N TYR A 236 -26.44 -3.14 20.57
CA TYR A 236 -27.75 -2.48 20.44
C TYR A 236 -28.29 -2.45 19.01
N SER A 237 -27.75 -3.27 18.10
CA SER A 237 -28.25 -3.31 16.73
C SER A 237 -29.70 -3.79 16.65
N SER A 238 -30.48 -3.09 15.82
CA SER A 238 -31.89 -3.37 15.51
C SER A 238 -32.08 -4.24 14.26
N TYR A 239 -31.00 -4.81 13.72
CA TYR A 239 -31.04 -5.72 12.58
C TYR A 239 -31.49 -7.14 13.02
N TYR A 240 -32.35 -7.77 12.23
CA TYR A 240 -32.81 -9.15 12.48
C TYR A 240 -32.94 -9.90 11.16
N ARG A 241 -32.54 -11.18 11.12
CA ARG A 241 -32.69 -12.00 9.90
C ARG A 241 -34.12 -12.49 9.65
N SER A 242 -35.01 -12.39 10.64
CA SER A 242 -36.41 -12.82 10.51
C SER A 242 -37.32 -12.15 11.54
N GLU A 243 -38.60 -12.01 11.21
CA GLU A 243 -39.63 -11.48 12.12
C GLU A 243 -39.80 -12.33 13.39
N ARG A 244 -39.58 -13.65 13.32
CA ARG A 244 -39.63 -14.53 14.49
C ARG A 244 -38.57 -14.19 15.53
N LEU A 245 -37.34 -13.91 15.09
CA LEU A 245 -36.25 -13.50 15.99
C LEU A 245 -36.46 -12.09 16.51
N LYS A 246 -36.96 -11.17 15.68
CA LYS A 246 -37.34 -9.83 16.09
C LYS A 246 -38.43 -9.85 17.17
N ALA A 247 -39.46 -10.68 17.04
CA ALA A 247 -40.49 -10.82 18.07
C ALA A 247 -39.93 -11.32 19.41
N ARG A 248 -38.92 -12.20 19.37
CA ARG A 248 -38.29 -12.78 20.56
C ARG A 248 -37.28 -11.85 21.23
N TRP A 249 -36.44 -11.18 20.44
CA TRP A 249 -35.24 -10.46 20.89
C TRP A 249 -35.28 -8.96 20.61
N GLY A 250 -36.40 -8.43 20.11
CA GLY A 250 -36.56 -7.08 19.59
C GLY A 250 -36.18 -5.95 20.56
N LYS A 251 -36.28 -6.21 21.86
CA LYS A 251 -36.01 -5.25 22.94
C LYS A 251 -34.74 -5.57 23.73
N ASN A 252 -34.06 -6.68 23.42
CA ASN A 252 -32.92 -7.15 24.19
C ASN A 252 -31.62 -6.75 23.51
N PRO A 253 -30.59 -6.29 24.25
CA PRO A 253 -29.23 -6.23 23.74
C PRO A 253 -28.74 -7.61 23.27
N ALA A 254 -27.73 -7.63 22.41
CA ALA A 254 -27.05 -8.87 22.06
C ALA A 254 -26.40 -9.48 23.30
N HIS A 255 -26.40 -10.81 23.39
CA HIS A 255 -25.69 -11.54 24.43
C HIS A 255 -24.29 -11.97 23.97
N VAL A 256 -24.06 -12.05 22.65
CA VAL A 256 -22.75 -12.40 22.08
C VAL A 256 -22.48 -11.56 20.85
N VAL A 257 -21.28 -11.03 20.74
CA VAL A 257 -20.79 -10.32 19.56
C VAL A 257 -19.43 -10.87 19.16
N TRP A 258 -19.31 -11.27 17.89
CA TRP A 258 -18.04 -11.64 17.26
C TRP A 258 -17.64 -10.61 16.21
N LEU A 259 -16.40 -10.14 16.26
CA LEU A 259 -15.82 -9.30 15.21
C LEU A 259 -14.65 -10.02 14.54
N PHE A 260 -14.59 -9.89 13.21
CA PHE A 260 -13.50 -10.35 12.36
C PHE A 260 -12.86 -9.12 11.73
N ILE A 261 -11.61 -8.83 12.09
CA ILE A 261 -10.92 -7.60 11.70
C ILE A 261 -10.00 -7.85 10.51
N ALA A 262 -10.11 -7.04 9.46
CA ALA A 262 -9.34 -7.13 8.23
C ALA A 262 -8.83 -5.74 7.80
N TYR A 263 -7.72 -5.69 7.04
CA TYR A 263 -7.19 -4.43 6.49
C TYR A 263 -7.65 -4.16 5.06
N ASP A 264 -7.94 -5.21 4.29
CA ASP A 264 -8.42 -5.10 2.92
C ASP A 264 -9.43 -6.20 2.57
N LEU A 265 -9.98 -6.17 1.36
CA LEU A 265 -10.98 -7.14 0.90
C LEU A 265 -10.37 -8.54 0.72
N GLU A 266 -9.09 -8.63 0.37
CA GLU A 266 -8.38 -9.90 0.20
C GLU A 266 -8.26 -10.63 1.54
N ASP A 267 -7.97 -9.92 2.64
CA ASP A 267 -8.00 -10.49 3.98
C ASP A 267 -9.37 -11.10 4.33
N ILE A 268 -10.45 -10.42 3.95
CA ILE A 268 -11.82 -10.90 4.17
C ILE A 268 -12.06 -12.18 3.37
N GLN A 269 -11.63 -12.21 2.10
CA GLN A 269 -11.83 -13.33 1.19
C GLN A 269 -11.12 -14.59 1.63
N ASN A 270 -9.88 -14.43 2.07
CA ASN A 270 -9.01 -15.51 2.48
C ASN A 270 -9.14 -15.83 3.97
N ALA A 271 -10.04 -15.13 4.66
CA ALA A 271 -10.22 -15.21 6.10
C ALA A 271 -8.90 -15.00 6.89
N ASN A 272 -7.99 -14.19 6.34
CA ASN A 272 -6.72 -13.84 6.95
C ASN A 272 -6.91 -12.66 7.92
N TRP A 273 -7.64 -12.92 9.01
CA TRP A 273 -7.98 -11.87 9.97
C TRP A 273 -6.74 -11.36 10.70
N VAL A 274 -6.63 -10.04 10.86
CA VAL A 274 -5.65 -9.38 11.73
C VAL A 274 -5.86 -9.83 13.18
N CYS A 275 -7.13 -9.82 13.59
CA CYS A 275 -7.56 -10.42 14.84
C CYS A 275 -9.04 -10.80 14.78
N ARG A 276 -9.44 -11.66 15.72
CA ARG A 276 -10.82 -12.01 15.99
C ARG A 276 -11.17 -11.60 17.41
N THR A 277 -12.43 -11.27 17.65
CA THR A 277 -12.88 -10.90 18.98
C THR A 277 -14.15 -11.64 19.37
N CYS A 278 -14.33 -11.83 20.67
CA CYS A 278 -15.52 -12.41 21.26
C CYS A 278 -15.88 -11.62 22.51
N TRP A 279 -17.08 -11.06 22.52
CA TRP A 279 -17.71 -10.53 23.72
C TRP A 279 -18.91 -11.39 24.08
N ILE A 280 -19.02 -11.77 25.35
CA ILE A 280 -20.11 -12.58 25.89
C ILE A 280 -20.68 -11.87 27.10
N ASP A 281 -22.00 -11.67 27.11
CA ASP A 281 -22.72 -11.12 28.25
C ASP A 281 -22.51 -12.01 29.49
N PRO A 282 -22.00 -11.45 30.61
CA PRO A 282 -21.77 -12.21 31.83
C PRO A 282 -23.02 -12.94 32.35
N SER A 283 -24.22 -12.38 32.11
CA SER A 283 -25.50 -12.95 32.53
C SER A 283 -25.96 -14.15 31.71
N LEU A 284 -25.31 -14.45 30.57
CA LEU A 284 -25.68 -15.56 29.70
C LEU A 284 -25.41 -16.91 30.40
N THR A 285 -26.43 -17.76 30.46
CA THR A 285 -26.37 -19.07 31.12
C THR A 285 -25.34 -19.98 30.47
N LYS A 286 -24.70 -20.85 31.26
CA LYS A 286 -23.56 -21.68 30.83
C LYS A 286 -23.87 -22.56 29.62
N ASP A 287 -25.09 -23.10 29.56
CA ASP A 287 -25.61 -23.92 28.46
C ASP A 287 -25.85 -23.14 27.16
N MET A 288 -26.01 -21.82 27.26
CA MET A 288 -26.24 -20.92 26.13
C MET A 288 -24.98 -20.14 25.74
N ARG A 289 -23.84 -20.36 26.41
CA ARG A 289 -22.57 -19.74 26.06
C ARG A 289 -21.91 -20.46 24.87
N PRO A 290 -21.30 -19.73 23.93
CA PRO A 290 -20.47 -20.34 22.90
C PRO A 290 -19.17 -20.88 23.50
N VAL A 291 -18.42 -21.65 22.70
CA VAL A 291 -17.04 -22.02 23.04
C VAL A 291 -16.19 -20.75 23.10
N ASP A 292 -15.33 -20.67 24.11
CA ASP A 292 -14.44 -19.53 24.32
C ASP A 292 -13.49 -19.37 23.11
N LEU A 293 -13.15 -18.12 22.81
CA LEU A 293 -12.25 -17.81 21.69
C LEU A 293 -10.81 -18.25 21.98
N ASN A 294 -10.46 -18.41 23.27
CA ASN A 294 -9.09 -18.59 23.74
C ASN A 294 -8.18 -17.49 23.22
N GLY A 295 -8.63 -16.24 23.37
CA GLY A 295 -7.87 -15.06 22.97
C GLY A 295 -6.53 -14.94 23.70
N ASN A 296 -5.54 -14.36 23.02
CA ASN A 296 -4.23 -14.05 23.59
C ASN A 296 -4.20 -12.68 24.30
N GLU A 297 -5.30 -11.92 24.28
CA GLU A 297 -5.44 -10.66 24.98
C GLU A 297 -6.88 -10.46 25.53
N LYS A 298 -7.03 -9.76 26.66
CA LYS A 298 -8.32 -9.32 27.21
C LYS A 298 -8.42 -7.79 27.24
N LEU A 299 -9.52 -7.27 26.72
CA LEU A 299 -9.87 -5.85 26.72
C LEU A 299 -11.22 -5.66 27.43
N GLY A 300 -11.18 -5.49 28.75
CA GLY A 300 -12.39 -5.57 29.58
C GLY A 300 -13.02 -6.96 29.48
N ASP A 301 -14.30 -7.03 29.09
CA ASP A 301 -15.04 -8.27 28.86
C ASP A 301 -14.91 -8.83 27.42
N ILE A 302 -14.05 -8.23 26.59
CA ILE A 302 -13.81 -8.65 25.21
C ILE A 302 -12.53 -9.47 25.16
N GLU A 303 -12.62 -10.71 24.67
CA GLU A 303 -11.45 -11.52 24.33
C GLU A 303 -11.00 -11.20 22.90
N ILE A 304 -9.70 -10.99 22.72
CA ILE A 304 -9.07 -10.71 21.44
C ILE A 304 -8.06 -11.82 21.14
N LEU A 305 -8.13 -12.37 19.93
CA LEU A 305 -7.15 -13.29 19.39
C LEU A 305 -6.43 -12.61 18.22
N TRP A 306 -5.25 -12.05 18.50
CA TRP A 306 -4.34 -11.53 17.48
C TRP A 306 -3.74 -12.68 16.66
N ASN A 307 -3.70 -12.50 15.34
CA ASN A 307 -3.09 -13.45 14.43
C ASN A 307 -1.61 -13.11 14.23
N ASP A 308 -0.73 -13.82 14.93
CA ASP A 308 0.73 -13.63 14.80
C ASP A 308 1.25 -14.05 13.41
N ASP A 309 0.51 -14.94 12.72
CA ASP A 309 0.82 -15.43 11.38
C ASP A 309 0.17 -14.59 10.26
N TYR A 310 -0.47 -13.46 10.61
CA TYR A 310 -1.14 -12.58 9.63
C TYR A 310 -0.21 -12.18 8.47
N LYS A 311 1.01 -11.72 8.78
CA LYS A 311 1.98 -11.26 7.76
C LYS A 311 2.49 -12.42 6.89
N PRO A 312 2.95 -13.56 7.45
CA PRO A 312 3.27 -14.74 6.65
C PRO A 312 2.17 -15.16 5.69
N TYR A 313 0.92 -15.21 6.16
CA TYR A 313 -0.21 -15.56 5.30
C TYR A 313 -0.51 -14.50 4.25
N LYS A 314 -0.42 -13.21 4.61
CA LYS A 314 -0.58 -12.12 3.65
C LYS A 314 0.41 -12.22 2.50
N ASN A 315 1.70 -12.41 2.83
CA ASN A 315 2.74 -12.60 1.83
C ASN A 315 2.50 -13.85 0.95
N PHE A 316 2.00 -14.93 1.55
CA PHE A 316 1.62 -16.13 0.80
C PHE A 316 0.51 -15.81 -0.22
N PHE A 317 -0.59 -15.19 0.21
CA PHE A 317 -1.68 -14.83 -0.71
C PHE A 317 -1.23 -13.86 -1.80
N GLU A 318 -0.42 -12.86 -1.47
CA GLU A 318 0.14 -11.92 -2.46
C GLU A 318 1.06 -12.62 -3.48
N THR A 319 1.75 -13.69 -3.08
CA THR A 319 2.66 -14.45 -3.97
C THR A 319 1.91 -15.37 -4.94
N PHE A 320 0.78 -15.93 -4.52
CA PHE A 320 0.01 -16.92 -5.29
C PHE A 320 -1.25 -16.36 -5.96
N SER A 321 -1.60 -15.10 -5.70
CA SER A 321 -2.69 -14.41 -6.39
C SER A 321 -2.23 -13.90 -7.76
N GLY A 322 -3.14 -13.98 -8.74
CA GLY A 322 -2.92 -13.47 -10.08
C GLY A 322 -3.80 -12.28 -10.40
N THR A 323 -3.43 -11.53 -11.43
CA THR A 323 -4.33 -10.56 -12.07
C THR A 323 -5.53 -11.26 -12.71
N LYS A 324 -6.58 -10.50 -13.01
CA LYS A 324 -7.76 -11.00 -13.72
C LYS A 324 -7.39 -11.62 -15.06
N GLU A 325 -6.46 -10.99 -15.78
CA GLU A 325 -5.95 -11.44 -17.07
C GLU A 325 -5.18 -12.77 -16.95
N GLU A 326 -4.30 -12.90 -15.96
CA GLU A 326 -3.54 -14.13 -15.72
C GLU A 326 -4.45 -15.29 -15.31
N PHE A 327 -5.40 -15.02 -14.41
CA PHE A 327 -6.38 -16.02 -13.97
C PHE A 327 -7.28 -16.48 -15.13
N LEU A 328 -7.93 -15.55 -15.85
CA LEU A 328 -8.83 -15.90 -16.95
C LEU A 328 -8.08 -16.58 -18.09
N GLY A 329 -6.87 -16.11 -18.41
CA GLY A 329 -6.01 -16.71 -19.42
C GLY A 329 -5.59 -18.14 -19.10
N ALA A 330 -5.49 -18.50 -17.83
CA ALA A 330 -5.16 -19.85 -17.38
C ALA A 330 -6.38 -20.78 -17.29
N ILE A 331 -7.53 -20.29 -16.79
CA ILE A 331 -8.69 -21.14 -16.51
C ILE A 331 -9.52 -21.46 -17.76
N GLN A 332 -9.67 -20.51 -18.69
CA GLN A 332 -10.54 -20.69 -19.86
C GLN A 332 -10.08 -21.82 -20.80
N PRO A 333 -8.78 -21.99 -21.11
CA PRO A 333 -8.31 -23.12 -21.93
C PRO A 333 -8.63 -24.47 -21.29
N ILE A 334 -8.42 -24.60 -19.98
CA ILE A 334 -8.71 -25.83 -19.23
C ILE A 334 -10.22 -26.10 -19.27
N LEU A 335 -11.05 -25.07 -19.06
CA LEU A 335 -12.50 -25.20 -19.11
C LEU A 335 -13.01 -25.68 -20.46
N ASN A 336 -12.53 -25.09 -21.55
CA ASN A 336 -12.95 -25.48 -22.89
C ASN A 336 -12.63 -26.95 -23.19
N GLU A 337 -11.41 -27.39 -22.86
CA GLU A 337 -10.98 -28.78 -23.07
C GLU A 337 -11.80 -29.76 -22.20
N MET A 338 -11.98 -29.44 -20.91
CA MET A 338 -12.74 -30.27 -19.97
C MET A 338 -14.19 -30.44 -20.43
N ILE A 339 -14.84 -29.37 -20.92
CA ILE A 339 -16.21 -29.43 -21.46
C ILE A 339 -16.29 -30.34 -22.68
N GLU A 340 -15.30 -30.30 -23.59
CA GLU A 340 -15.27 -31.18 -24.75
C GLU A 340 -15.10 -32.66 -24.37
N PHE A 341 -14.29 -32.96 -23.34
CA PHE A 341 -14.22 -34.32 -22.78
C PHE A 341 -15.56 -34.77 -22.18
N ALA A 342 -16.23 -33.89 -21.45
CA ALA A 342 -17.53 -34.18 -20.85
C ALA A 342 -18.60 -34.50 -21.92
N LYS A 343 -18.68 -33.70 -22.99
CA LYS A 343 -19.59 -33.93 -24.11
C LYS A 343 -19.36 -35.31 -24.75
N ARG A 344 -18.10 -35.66 -25.03
CA ARG A 344 -17.75 -36.99 -25.57
C ARG A 344 -18.10 -38.13 -24.62
N ALA A 345 -17.85 -37.96 -23.33
CA ALA A 345 -18.21 -38.95 -22.31
C ALA A 345 -19.74 -39.17 -22.26
N ILE A 346 -20.52 -38.09 -22.32
CA ILE A 346 -21.99 -38.15 -22.38
C ILE A 346 -22.46 -38.87 -23.64
N GLU A 347 -21.89 -38.55 -24.80
CA GLU A 347 -22.21 -39.20 -26.07
C GLU A 347 -21.95 -40.71 -26.01
N TYR A 348 -20.78 -41.13 -25.55
CA TYR A 348 -20.45 -42.56 -25.41
C TYR A 348 -21.35 -43.26 -24.40
N PHE A 349 -21.68 -42.62 -23.29
CA PHE A 349 -22.58 -43.19 -22.30
C PHE A 349 -24.00 -43.37 -22.86
N GLU A 350 -24.50 -42.41 -23.63
CA GLU A 350 -25.80 -42.53 -24.28
C GLU A 350 -25.82 -43.57 -25.42
N GLU A 351 -24.74 -43.72 -26.19
CA GLU A 351 -24.57 -44.82 -27.15
C GLU A 351 -24.66 -46.18 -26.44
N TYR A 352 -23.96 -46.32 -25.31
CA TYR A 352 -24.00 -47.52 -24.47
C TYR A 352 -25.42 -47.79 -23.95
N ARG A 353 -26.10 -46.77 -23.42
CA ARG A 353 -27.48 -46.90 -22.90
C ARG A 353 -28.50 -47.29 -23.96
N ARG A 354 -28.28 -46.90 -25.21
CA ARG A 354 -29.11 -47.30 -26.36
C ARG A 354 -28.76 -48.70 -26.90
N GLY A 355 -27.69 -49.31 -26.40
CA GLY A 355 -27.20 -50.60 -26.86
C GLY A 355 -26.41 -50.55 -28.18
N ASN A 356 -25.97 -49.35 -28.59
CA ASN A 356 -25.20 -49.17 -29.83
C ASN A 356 -23.73 -49.58 -29.67
N ILE A 357 -23.19 -49.49 -28.44
CA ILE A 357 -21.87 -49.99 -28.08
C ILE A 357 -21.95 -50.87 -26.84
N PRO A 358 -21.10 -51.92 -26.72
CA PRO A 358 -21.02 -52.71 -25.50
C PRO A 358 -20.32 -51.93 -24.37
N GLU A 359 -20.45 -52.42 -23.13
CA GLU A 359 -19.87 -51.75 -21.96
C GLU A 359 -18.34 -51.71 -22.01
N GLU A 360 -17.71 -52.76 -22.54
CA GLU A 360 -16.26 -52.87 -22.68
C GLU A 360 -15.70 -51.77 -23.59
N GLU A 361 -16.44 -51.41 -24.64
CA GLU A 361 -16.09 -50.32 -25.56
C GLU A 361 -16.23 -48.95 -24.88
N LEU A 362 -17.30 -48.74 -24.10
CA LEU A 362 -17.46 -47.53 -23.28
C LEU A 362 -16.28 -47.38 -22.31
N ILE A 363 -15.95 -48.44 -21.56
CA ILE A 363 -14.85 -48.44 -20.59
C ILE A 363 -13.54 -48.10 -21.30
N LEU A 364 -13.24 -48.73 -22.44
CA LEU A 364 -12.02 -48.47 -23.20
C LEU A 364 -11.92 -47.01 -23.65
N ARG A 365 -13.01 -46.44 -24.18
CA ARG A 365 -13.05 -45.04 -24.61
C ARG A 365 -12.87 -44.06 -23.45
N MET A 366 -13.52 -44.31 -22.33
CA MET A 366 -13.40 -43.50 -21.12
C MET A 366 -11.97 -43.55 -20.57
N GLN A 367 -11.39 -44.75 -20.43
CA GLN A 367 -10.02 -44.94 -19.93
C GLN A 367 -8.95 -44.36 -20.85
N LYS A 368 -9.20 -44.25 -22.15
CA LYS A 368 -8.29 -43.58 -23.09
C LYS A 368 -8.22 -42.06 -22.83
N MET A 369 -9.32 -41.45 -22.42
CA MET A 369 -9.41 -40.00 -22.18
C MET A 369 -9.07 -39.61 -20.73
N GLU A 370 -9.31 -40.52 -19.77
CA GLU A 370 -9.14 -40.28 -18.33
C GLU A 370 -7.78 -39.67 -17.94
N PRO A 371 -6.62 -40.13 -18.45
CA PRO A 371 -5.33 -39.55 -18.06
C PRO A 371 -5.23 -38.06 -18.36
N ARG A 372 -5.79 -37.62 -19.50
CA ARG A 372 -5.75 -36.21 -19.90
C ARG A 372 -6.73 -35.37 -19.09
N VAL A 373 -7.89 -35.93 -18.73
CA VAL A 373 -8.86 -35.28 -17.84
C VAL A 373 -8.27 -35.11 -16.44
N THR A 374 -7.61 -36.14 -15.92
CA THR A 374 -6.90 -36.07 -14.63
C THR A 374 -5.77 -35.05 -14.67
N GLU A 375 -5.01 -34.96 -15.77
CA GLU A 375 -3.99 -33.92 -15.95
C GLU A 375 -4.59 -32.51 -15.86
N PHE A 376 -5.69 -32.25 -16.59
CA PHE A 376 -6.36 -30.95 -16.54
C PHE A 376 -6.95 -30.61 -15.17
N TYR A 377 -7.55 -31.60 -14.49
CA TYR A 377 -8.05 -31.43 -13.13
C TYR A 377 -6.92 -31.08 -12.14
N LEU A 378 -5.74 -31.69 -12.28
CA LEU A 378 -4.58 -31.33 -11.45
C LEU A 378 -4.02 -29.95 -11.81
N GLN A 379 -4.00 -29.60 -13.11
CA GLN A 379 -3.59 -28.28 -13.57
C GLN A 379 -4.51 -27.17 -13.07
N SER A 380 -5.81 -27.43 -12.89
CA SER A 380 -6.74 -26.41 -12.37
C SER A 380 -6.41 -25.98 -10.93
N GLY A 381 -5.72 -26.82 -10.16
CA GLY A 381 -5.21 -26.50 -8.83
C GLY A 381 -3.93 -25.67 -8.81
N ASN A 382 -3.27 -25.49 -9.97
CA ASN A 382 -2.07 -24.65 -10.12
C ASN A 382 -2.39 -23.27 -10.72
N ILE A 383 -3.67 -22.98 -10.96
CA ILE A 383 -4.10 -21.66 -11.43
C ILE A 383 -3.86 -20.65 -10.30
N PRO A 384 -3.35 -19.44 -10.61
CA PRO A 384 -3.23 -18.36 -9.62
C PRO A 384 -4.57 -18.08 -8.93
N MET A 385 -4.54 -17.67 -7.66
CA MET A 385 -5.76 -17.33 -6.95
C MET A 385 -6.47 -16.16 -7.65
N PRO A 386 -7.79 -16.25 -7.87
CA PRO A 386 -8.53 -15.23 -8.60
C PRO A 386 -8.66 -13.93 -7.80
N PRO A 387 -8.76 -12.77 -8.47
CA PRO A 387 -9.23 -11.55 -7.83
C PRO A 387 -10.69 -11.68 -7.39
N GLU A 388 -11.14 -10.75 -6.52
CA GLU A 388 -12.46 -10.83 -5.88
C GLU A 388 -13.63 -10.98 -6.85
N ASP A 389 -13.60 -10.21 -7.94
CA ASP A 389 -14.67 -10.18 -8.93
C ASP A 389 -14.75 -11.47 -9.76
N CYS A 390 -13.75 -12.36 -9.65
CA CYS A 390 -13.66 -13.62 -10.36
C CYS A 390 -13.86 -14.86 -9.45
N LYS A 391 -13.98 -14.68 -8.13
CA LYS A 391 -14.03 -15.78 -7.15
C LYS A 391 -15.21 -16.74 -7.35
N ASP A 392 -16.40 -16.20 -7.58
CA ASP A 392 -17.60 -17.02 -7.80
C ASP A 392 -17.51 -17.84 -9.11
N TYR A 393 -16.83 -17.29 -10.12
CA TYR A 393 -16.57 -17.97 -11.38
C TYR A 393 -15.51 -19.06 -11.25
N ASP A 394 -14.40 -18.80 -10.55
CA ASP A 394 -13.42 -19.82 -10.21
C ASP A 394 -14.09 -21.00 -9.50
N GLN A 395 -14.88 -20.72 -8.45
CA GLN A 395 -15.58 -21.77 -7.71
C GLN A 395 -16.53 -22.57 -8.62
N ALA A 396 -17.23 -21.91 -9.56
CA ALA A 396 -18.07 -22.59 -10.53
C ALA A 396 -17.27 -23.49 -11.49
N CYS A 397 -16.09 -23.03 -11.94
CA CYS A 397 -15.16 -23.79 -12.76
C CYS A 397 -14.56 -24.98 -12.01
N GLN A 398 -14.07 -24.81 -10.78
CA GLN A 398 -13.55 -25.91 -9.98
C GLN A 398 -14.62 -26.99 -9.72
N ASN A 399 -15.88 -26.57 -9.50
CA ASN A 399 -17.00 -27.49 -9.35
C ASN A 399 -17.22 -28.30 -10.64
N ILE A 400 -17.25 -27.66 -11.81
CA ILE A 400 -17.43 -28.41 -13.06
C ILE A 400 -16.24 -29.33 -13.34
N PHE A 401 -15.02 -28.93 -13.01
CA PHE A 401 -13.84 -29.78 -13.17
C PHE A 401 -13.94 -31.05 -12.34
N ALA A 402 -14.38 -30.94 -11.08
CA ALA A 402 -14.64 -32.09 -10.22
C ALA A 402 -15.77 -32.97 -10.78
N THR A 403 -16.89 -32.36 -11.21
CA THR A 403 -18.02 -33.06 -11.84
C THR A 403 -17.57 -33.84 -13.09
N ILE A 404 -16.73 -33.25 -13.93
CA ILE A 404 -16.22 -33.90 -15.14
C ILE A 404 -15.25 -35.01 -14.77
N HIS A 405 -14.32 -34.79 -13.84
CA HIS A 405 -13.38 -35.80 -13.36
C HIS A 405 -14.11 -37.05 -12.83
N ASP A 406 -15.19 -36.84 -12.07
CA ASP A 406 -16.07 -37.89 -11.58
C ASP A 406 -16.66 -38.77 -12.69
N MET A 407 -17.05 -38.20 -13.84
CA MET A 407 -17.56 -38.97 -14.99
C MET A 407 -16.55 -40.03 -15.46
N PHE A 408 -15.26 -39.71 -15.43
CA PHE A 408 -14.19 -40.62 -15.83
C PHE A 408 -13.79 -41.56 -14.71
N LEU A 409 -13.82 -41.09 -13.46
CA LEU A 409 -13.49 -41.87 -12.27
C LEU A 409 -14.32 -43.16 -12.20
N TYR A 410 -15.61 -43.11 -12.51
CA TYR A 410 -16.49 -44.29 -12.44
C TYR A 410 -16.05 -45.42 -13.37
N PHE A 411 -15.49 -45.11 -14.54
CA PHE A 411 -15.05 -46.10 -15.54
C PHE A 411 -13.53 -46.33 -15.56
N SER A 412 -12.79 -45.63 -14.68
CA SER A 412 -11.37 -45.89 -14.44
C SER A 412 -11.15 -47.29 -13.85
N LYS A 413 -9.92 -47.81 -13.89
CA LYS A 413 -9.57 -49.11 -13.28
C LYS A 413 -10.03 -49.19 -11.82
N ARG A 414 -9.74 -48.15 -11.03
CA ARG A 414 -10.17 -48.02 -9.64
C ARG A 414 -11.69 -47.96 -9.51
N GLY A 415 -12.38 -47.27 -10.42
CA GLY A 415 -13.83 -47.18 -10.43
C GLY A 415 -14.51 -48.53 -10.66
N LEU A 416 -13.96 -49.35 -11.56
CA LEU A 416 -14.45 -50.72 -11.82
C LEU A 416 -14.29 -51.63 -10.61
N GLU A 417 -13.23 -51.46 -9.81
CA GLU A 417 -13.00 -52.20 -8.56
C GLU A 417 -13.91 -51.70 -7.41
N THR A 418 -14.28 -50.42 -7.43
CA THR A 418 -15.01 -49.77 -6.33
C THR A 418 -16.53 -49.91 -6.48
N TRP A 419 -17.06 -49.71 -7.70
CA TRP A 419 -18.51 -49.64 -7.92
C TRP A 419 -19.00 -50.73 -8.87
N PRO A 420 -20.04 -51.48 -8.48
CA PRO A 420 -20.76 -52.34 -9.40
C PRO A 420 -21.35 -51.56 -10.57
N LYS A 421 -21.51 -52.23 -11.72
CA LYS A 421 -22.06 -51.66 -12.95
C LYS A 421 -23.29 -50.76 -12.74
N ARG A 422 -24.32 -51.28 -12.07
CA ARG A 422 -25.57 -50.54 -11.82
C ARG A 422 -25.33 -49.23 -11.08
N ASN A 423 -24.37 -49.20 -10.16
CA ASN A 423 -24.02 -47.99 -9.42
C ASN A 423 -23.27 -47.01 -10.32
N ARG A 424 -22.34 -47.49 -11.16
CA ARG A 424 -21.63 -46.65 -12.13
C ARG A 424 -22.59 -45.97 -13.10
N ASP A 425 -23.56 -46.71 -13.63
CA ASP A 425 -24.58 -46.17 -14.54
C ASP A 425 -25.44 -45.10 -13.86
N TRP A 426 -25.85 -45.36 -12.60
CA TRP A 426 -26.62 -44.39 -11.83
C TRP A 426 -25.81 -43.13 -11.48
N LEU A 427 -24.56 -43.30 -11.03
CA LEU A 427 -23.64 -42.21 -10.72
C LEU A 427 -23.39 -41.35 -11.96
N MET A 428 -23.08 -41.96 -13.10
CA MET A 428 -22.90 -41.24 -14.36
C MET A 428 -24.17 -40.45 -14.71
N GLN A 429 -25.36 -41.05 -14.63
CA GLN A 429 -26.60 -40.34 -14.92
C GLN A 429 -26.86 -39.14 -13.99
N ASP A 430 -26.53 -39.25 -12.70
CA ASP A 430 -26.65 -38.14 -11.76
C ASP A 430 -25.62 -37.04 -12.07
N THR A 431 -24.37 -37.41 -12.33
CA THR A 431 -23.27 -36.50 -12.66
C THR A 431 -23.52 -35.75 -13.97
N ILE A 432 -24.17 -36.37 -14.96
CA ILE A 432 -24.63 -35.66 -16.17
C ILE A 432 -25.61 -34.53 -15.84
N LYS A 433 -26.54 -34.74 -14.89
CA LYS A 433 -27.45 -33.66 -14.47
C LYS A 433 -26.70 -32.54 -13.76
N ARG A 434 -25.74 -32.90 -12.89
CA ARG A 434 -24.88 -31.92 -12.21
C ARG A 434 -24.07 -31.10 -13.22
N PHE A 435 -23.49 -31.74 -14.23
CA PHE A 435 -22.76 -31.05 -15.30
C PHE A 435 -23.59 -29.96 -15.99
N TYR A 436 -24.85 -30.24 -16.34
CA TYR A 436 -25.70 -29.21 -16.94
C TYR A 436 -26.06 -28.07 -15.96
N ASN A 437 -26.21 -28.37 -14.67
CA ASN A 437 -26.41 -27.34 -13.64
C ASN A 437 -25.15 -26.48 -13.48
N ASP A 438 -23.97 -27.10 -13.44
CA ASP A 438 -22.69 -26.43 -13.33
C ASP A 438 -22.43 -25.55 -14.56
N MET A 439 -22.74 -26.02 -15.77
CA MET A 439 -22.68 -25.22 -17.00
C MET A 439 -23.56 -23.96 -16.94
N ASN A 440 -24.79 -24.08 -16.41
CA ASN A 440 -25.66 -22.93 -16.23
C ASN A 440 -25.10 -21.94 -15.19
N ARG A 441 -24.50 -22.46 -14.12
CA ARG A 441 -23.84 -21.65 -13.09
C ARG A 441 -22.65 -20.88 -13.67
N ILE A 442 -21.79 -21.55 -14.45
CA ILE A 442 -20.64 -20.91 -15.11
C ILE A 442 -21.09 -19.79 -16.03
N ARG A 443 -22.09 -20.03 -16.90
CA ARG A 443 -22.63 -18.99 -17.79
C ARG A 443 -23.17 -17.79 -17.03
N PHE A 444 -23.84 -18.02 -15.89
CA PHE A 444 -24.33 -16.93 -15.06
C PHE A 444 -23.19 -16.12 -14.43
N GLU A 445 -22.17 -16.78 -13.88
CA GLU A 445 -21.04 -16.09 -13.27
C GLU A 445 -20.16 -15.37 -14.31
N GLU A 446 -20.03 -15.92 -15.51
CA GLU A 446 -19.34 -15.29 -16.65
C GLU A 446 -19.96 -13.93 -17.01
N THR A 447 -21.29 -13.79 -16.92
CA THR A 447 -21.99 -12.50 -17.18
C THR A 447 -21.73 -11.41 -16.15
N LYS A 448 -21.09 -11.72 -15.01
CA LYS A 448 -20.72 -10.72 -14.00
C LYS A 448 -19.30 -10.19 -14.19
N ILE A 449 -18.50 -10.89 -15.00
CA ILE A 449 -17.06 -10.65 -15.16
C ILE A 449 -16.79 -9.79 -16.40
N HIS A 450 -17.66 -9.88 -17.40
CA HIS A 450 -17.72 -9.08 -18.63
C HIS A 450 -18.78 -7.99 -18.51
#